data_AF-A0A537MTB8-F1
#
_entry.id   AF-A0A537MTB8-F1
#
_cell.length_a   1.000
_cell.length_b   1.000
_cell.length_c   1.000
_cell.angle_alpha   90.00
_cell.angle_beta   90.00
_cell.angle_gamma   90.00
#
_symmetry.space_group_name_H-M   'P 1'
#
loop_
_entity.id
_entity.type
_entity.pdbx_description
1 polymer ?
#
loop_
_entity_poly.entity_id
_entity_poly.type
_entity_poly.pdbx_seq_one_letter_code
_entity_poly.pdbx_strand_id
1 'polypeptide(L)'
;MAMRRLSLLLLLLLAGISPAEAQPAGQRFVSISFHDVSDKDEELETESVTTRSLAQFFDWLKATGWTAISLDDLEAARRGTRPLPDKAILIRRLQAPLHARLPVVEGLPLPGRGGAGRRLDGG
;
A
#
# COMPACT_ATOMS: atom_id res chain seq x y z
N MET A 1 -29.95 19.07 47.55
CA MET A 1 -28.67 18.36 47.28
C MET A 1 -28.62 17.61 45.95
N ALA A 2 -29.72 17.02 45.47
CA ALA A 2 -29.77 16.30 44.19
C ALA A 2 -29.38 17.15 42.97
N MET A 3 -29.85 18.40 42.92
CA MET A 3 -29.56 19.34 41.82
C MET A 3 -28.07 19.67 41.68
N ARG A 4 -27.33 19.77 42.81
CA ARG A 4 -25.88 20.03 42.84
C ARG A 4 -25.05 18.82 42.39
N ARG A 5 -25.54 17.60 42.64
CA ARG A 5 -24.93 16.36 42.13
C ARG A 5 -25.19 16.19 40.63
N LEU A 6 -26.38 16.57 40.17
CA LEU A 6 -26.72 16.58 38.74
C LEU A 6 -25.90 17.62 37.98
N SER A 7 -25.70 18.82 38.54
CA SER A 7 -24.82 19.83 37.94
C SER A 7 -23.37 19.37 37.85
N LEU A 8 -22.85 18.67 38.86
CA LEU A 8 -21.48 18.12 38.82
C LEU A 8 -21.33 17.00 37.80
N LEU A 9 -22.32 16.12 37.68
CA LEU A 9 -22.36 15.08 36.65
C LEU A 9 -22.43 15.67 35.24
N LEU A 10 -23.22 16.73 35.05
CA LEU A 10 -23.33 17.44 33.77
C LEU A 10 -22.01 18.16 33.41
N LEU A 11 -21.32 18.75 34.39
CA LEU A 11 -20.03 19.40 34.18
C LEU A 11 -18.94 18.37 33.80
N LEU A 12 -18.95 17.19 34.43
CA LEU A 12 -18.03 16.10 34.09
C LEU A 12 -18.33 15.54 32.68
N LEU A 13 -19.60 15.46 32.29
CA LEU A 13 -19.99 14.98 30.96
C LEU A 13 -19.55 15.95 29.85
N LEU A 14 -19.60 17.26 30.10
CA LEU A 14 -19.12 18.27 29.15
C LEU A 14 -17.59 18.34 29.03
N ALA A 15 -16.85 17.96 30.08
CA ALA A 15 -15.39 18.01 30.07
C ALA A 15 -14.72 16.90 29.23
N GLY A 16 -15.46 15.86 28.83
CA GLY A 16 -14.94 14.72 28.06
C GLY A 16 -14.91 14.94 26.54
N ILE A 17 -15.47 16.03 26.02
CA ILE A 17 -15.53 16.29 24.57
C ILE A 17 -14.22 16.96 24.16
N SER A 18 -13.20 16.16 23.83
CA SER A 18 -12.00 16.69 23.19
C SER A 18 -12.31 17.09 21.75
N PRO A 19 -11.88 18.27 21.27
CA PRO A 19 -11.99 18.59 19.85
C PRO A 19 -11.17 17.56 19.07
N ALA A 20 -11.71 17.09 17.94
CA ALA A 20 -10.91 16.32 16.98
C ALA A 20 -9.80 17.26 16.46
N GLU A 21 -8.58 17.07 16.94
CA GLU A 21 -7.45 17.89 16.52
C GLU A 21 -7.12 17.51 15.07
N ALA A 22 -7.41 18.43 14.14
CA ALA A 22 -6.97 18.26 12.78
C ALA A 22 -5.44 18.16 12.78
N GLN A 23 -4.88 17.20 12.04
CA GLN A 23 -3.42 17.09 11.92
C GLN A 23 -2.83 18.45 11.54
N PRO A 24 -1.80 18.93 12.27
CA PRO A 24 -1.24 20.25 12.04
C PRO A 24 -0.84 20.44 10.58
N ALA A 25 -1.08 21.64 10.06
CA ALA A 25 -0.60 22.01 8.73
C ALA A 25 0.93 21.74 8.63
N GLY A 26 1.38 21.22 7.48
CA GLY A 26 2.77 20.80 7.30
C GLY A 26 3.10 19.38 7.79
N GLN A 27 2.13 18.56 8.20
CA GLN A 27 2.32 17.13 8.48
C GLN A 27 1.53 16.21 7.53
N ARG A 28 0.71 16.78 6.64
CA ARG A 28 -0.13 16.02 5.71
C ARG A 28 0.60 15.74 4.40
N PHE A 29 0.43 14.52 3.90
CA PHE A 29 0.93 14.09 2.59
C PHE A 29 0.07 12.94 2.06
N VAL A 30 0.17 12.69 0.76
CA VAL A 30 -0.40 11.50 0.10
C VAL A 30 0.73 10.51 -0.19
N SER A 31 0.51 9.22 0.02
CA SER A 31 1.46 8.17 -0.38
C SER A 31 0.85 7.33 -1.48
N ILE A 32 1.55 7.21 -2.62
CA ILE A 32 1.17 6.33 -3.72
C ILE A 32 2.28 5.32 -3.95
N SER A 33 1.89 4.06 -4.08
CA SER A 33 2.80 2.95 -4.40
C SER A 33 2.38 2.28 -5.70
N PHE A 34 3.33 2.10 -6.62
CA PHE A 34 3.12 1.35 -7.86
C PHE A 34 3.67 -0.06 -7.70
N HIS A 35 2.91 -1.08 -8.13
CA HIS A 35 3.34 -2.47 -8.05
C HIS A 35 4.41 -2.79 -9.09
N ASP A 36 4.09 -2.55 -10.36
CA ASP A 36 5.03 -2.71 -11.46
C ASP A 36 4.81 -1.66 -12.55
N VAL A 37 5.84 -1.45 -13.36
CA VAL A 37 5.80 -0.59 -14.55
C VAL A 37 6.30 -1.41 -15.73
N SER A 38 5.39 -1.88 -16.57
CA SER A 38 5.73 -2.65 -17.78
C SER A 38 4.91 -2.16 -18.97
N ASP A 39 5.52 -2.24 -20.16
CA ASP A 39 4.89 -1.94 -21.45
C ASP A 39 4.67 -3.22 -22.27
N LYS A 40 4.98 -4.40 -21.72
CA LYS A 40 4.84 -5.69 -22.42
C LYS A 40 3.56 -6.38 -22.01
N ASP A 41 2.73 -6.74 -22.98
CA ASP A 41 1.44 -7.41 -22.76
C ASP A 41 1.53 -8.67 -21.89
N GLU A 42 2.65 -9.41 -21.99
CA GLU A 42 2.91 -10.65 -21.23
C GLU A 42 3.24 -10.40 -19.74
N GLU A 43 3.71 -9.20 -19.40
CA GLU A 43 4.09 -8.78 -18.05
C GLU A 43 3.07 -7.82 -17.43
N LEU A 44 2.06 -7.39 -18.20
CA LEU A 44 0.97 -6.54 -17.72
C LEU A 44 0.02 -7.34 -16.82
N GLU A 45 0.38 -7.43 -15.55
CA GLU A 45 -0.56 -7.86 -14.51
C GLU A 45 -1.64 -6.78 -14.27
N THR A 46 -2.79 -7.17 -13.71
CA THR A 46 -3.92 -6.25 -13.44
C THR A 46 -3.53 -4.98 -12.67
N GLU A 47 -2.51 -5.08 -11.80
CA GLU A 47 -2.02 -3.99 -10.95
C GLU A 47 -0.82 -3.22 -11.56
N SER A 48 -0.42 -3.56 -12.79
CA SER A 48 0.69 -2.91 -13.49
C SER A 48 0.25 -1.62 -14.19
N VAL A 49 1.15 -0.65 -14.26
CA VAL A 49 0.93 0.58 -15.05
C VAL A 49 1.91 0.64 -16.21
N THR A 50 1.48 1.18 -17.35
CA THR A 50 2.40 1.42 -18.47
C THR A 50 3.30 2.62 -18.18
N THR A 51 4.47 2.68 -18.84
CA THR A 51 5.38 3.82 -18.77
C THR A 51 4.66 5.10 -19.22
N ARG A 52 3.80 4.99 -20.24
CA ARG A 52 2.99 6.10 -20.74
C ARG A 52 1.98 6.61 -19.70
N SER A 53 1.29 5.74 -18.98
CA SER A 53 0.34 6.14 -17.94
C SER A 53 1.06 6.78 -16.75
N LEU A 54 2.22 6.24 -16.35
CA LEU A 54 3.04 6.81 -15.29
C LEU A 54 3.57 8.21 -15.65
N ALA A 55 4.04 8.40 -16.90
CA ALA A 55 4.48 9.71 -17.38
C ALA A 55 3.35 10.75 -17.33
N GLN A 56 2.15 10.38 -17.80
CA GLN A 56 0.96 11.25 -17.71
C GLN A 56 0.60 11.60 -16.27
N PHE A 57 0.72 10.65 -15.34
CA PHE A 57 0.52 10.90 -13.92
C PHE A 57 1.53 11.94 -13.37
N PHE A 58 2.82 11.82 -13.72
CA PHE A 58 3.82 12.81 -13.31
C PHE A 58 3.60 14.19 -13.94
N ASP A 59 3.16 14.26 -15.20
CA ASP A 59 2.79 15.52 -15.85
C ASP A 59 1.61 16.19 -15.14
N TRP A 60 0.60 15.41 -14.75
CA TRP A 60 -0.53 15.91 -13.97
C TRP A 60 -0.10 16.43 -12.59
N LEU A 61 0.79 15.73 -11.88
CA LEU A 61 1.32 16.19 -10.58
C LEU A 61 2.00 17.55 -10.71
N LYS A 62 2.87 17.72 -11.71
CA LYS A 62 3.55 19.00 -11.99
C LYS A 62 2.54 20.10 -12.31
N ALA A 63 1.58 19.83 -13.18
CA ALA A 63 0.58 20.82 -13.61
C ALA A 63 -0.35 21.27 -12.47
N THR A 64 -0.58 20.42 -11.47
CA THR A 64 -1.50 20.69 -10.36
C THR A 64 -0.79 21.10 -9.06
N GLY A 65 0.53 21.30 -9.09
CA GLY A 65 1.31 21.86 -7.99
C GLY A 65 1.63 20.87 -6.87
N TRP A 66 1.67 19.57 -7.16
CA TRP A 66 2.15 18.58 -6.19
C TRP A 66 3.68 18.61 -6.09
N THR A 67 4.18 18.42 -4.88
CA THR A 67 5.60 18.33 -4.58
C THR A 67 5.93 16.93 -4.10
N ALA A 68 6.80 16.23 -4.85
CA ALA A 68 7.33 14.96 -4.41
C ALA A 68 8.23 15.17 -3.17
N ILE A 69 8.03 14.36 -2.14
CA ILE A 69 8.79 14.41 -0.88
C ILE A 69 9.56 13.12 -0.66
N SER A 70 10.65 13.22 0.10
CA SER A 70 11.46 12.07 0.53
C SER A 70 11.03 11.55 1.91
N LEU A 71 11.59 10.41 2.33
CA LEU A 71 11.44 9.94 3.71
C LEU A 71 12.12 10.89 4.72
N ASP A 72 13.23 11.52 4.34
CA ASP A 72 13.94 12.47 5.20
C ASP A 72 13.10 13.73 5.45
N ASP A 73 12.33 14.18 4.45
CA ASP A 73 11.37 15.28 4.62
C ASP A 73 10.27 14.92 5.61
N LEU A 74 9.76 13.68 5.53
CA LEU A 74 8.77 13.18 6.48
C LEU A 74 9.34 13.12 7.89
N GLU A 75 10.59 12.67 8.06
CA GLU A 75 11.23 12.68 9.36
C GLU A 75 11.46 14.10 9.89
N ALA A 76 11.89 15.03 9.03
CA ALA A 76 12.09 16.43 9.38
C ALA A 76 10.79 17.10 9.84
N ALA A 77 9.68 16.80 9.17
CA ALA A 77 8.33 17.24 9.54
C ALA A 77 7.87 16.62 10.85
N ARG A 78 8.09 15.31 11.04
CA ARG A 78 7.78 14.62 12.30
C ARG A 78 8.55 15.21 13.49
N ARG A 79 9.80 15.64 13.28
CA ARG A 79 10.61 16.33 14.31
C ARG A 79 10.24 17.80 14.48
N GLY A 80 9.31 18.35 13.69
CA GLY A 80 8.95 19.77 13.71
C GLY A 80 10.02 20.71 13.17
N THR A 81 11.05 20.17 12.51
CA THR A 81 12.21 20.95 12.01
C THR A 81 11.95 21.62 10.66
N ARG A 82 11.08 21.02 9.83
CA ARG A 82 10.68 21.55 8.52
C ARG A 82 9.28 21.05 8.17
N PRO A 83 8.30 21.93 7.91
CA PRO A 83 6.98 21.49 7.50
C PRO A 83 7.00 20.91 6.08
N LEU A 84 6.11 19.95 5.83
CA LEU A 84 5.81 19.48 4.48
C LEU A 84 5.07 20.56 3.67
N PRO A 85 5.22 20.56 2.34
CA PRO A 85 4.42 21.41 1.47
C PRO A 85 2.94 21.00 1.49
N ASP A 86 2.03 21.93 1.18
CA ASP A 86 0.58 21.70 1.25
C ASP A 86 0.09 20.53 0.37
N LYS A 87 0.73 20.33 -0.79
CA LYS A 87 0.48 19.23 -1.73
C LYS A 87 1.65 18.25 -1.78
N ALA A 88 2.03 17.71 -0.63
CA ALA A 88 3.10 16.73 -0.52
C ALA A 88 2.67 15.33 -1.01
N ILE A 89 3.50 14.69 -1.83
CA ILE A 89 3.31 13.30 -2.26
C ILE A 89 4.58 12.47 -2.08
N LEU A 90 4.45 11.32 -1.42
CA LEU A 90 5.48 10.29 -1.37
C LEU A 90 5.18 9.24 -2.45
N ILE A 91 6.14 9.01 -3.34
CA ILE A 91 6.00 8.04 -4.44
C ILE A 91 6.96 6.88 -4.19
N ARG A 92 6.45 5.65 -4.21
CA ARG A 92 7.25 4.44 -4.00
C ARG A 92 6.93 3.39 -5.06
N ARG A 93 7.92 2.58 -5.42
CA ARG A 93 7.66 1.29 -6.10
C ARG A 93 7.55 0.21 -5.04
N LEU A 94 6.43 -0.49 -5.00
CA LEU A 94 6.21 -1.64 -4.14
C LEU A 94 6.85 -2.86 -4.81
N GLN A 95 8.04 -3.25 -4.37
CA GLN A 95 8.61 -4.50 -4.85
C GLN A 95 7.81 -5.67 -4.27
N ALA A 96 7.20 -6.49 -5.13
CA ALA A 96 6.56 -7.72 -4.70
C ALA A 96 7.60 -8.67 -4.06
N PRO A 97 7.26 -9.39 -2.98
CA PRO A 97 8.20 -10.28 -2.34
C PRO A 97 8.53 -11.49 -3.22
N LEU A 98 9.78 -11.98 -3.13
CA LEU A 98 10.42 -12.99 -3.98
C LEU A 98 9.67 -14.34 -4.12
N HIS A 99 8.59 -14.57 -3.37
CA HIS A 99 7.88 -15.86 -3.31
C HIS A 99 6.74 -16.01 -4.33
N ALA A 100 6.37 -14.96 -5.06
CA ALA A 100 5.32 -15.04 -6.10
C ALA A 100 5.81 -15.65 -7.44
N ARG A 101 7.09 -16.00 -7.57
CA ARG A 101 7.70 -16.58 -8.78
C ARG A 101 8.37 -17.93 -8.51
N LEU A 102 7.72 -18.85 -7.80
CA LEU A 102 8.11 -20.25 -7.96
C LEU A 102 7.66 -20.70 -9.36
N PRO A 103 8.57 -21.20 -10.21
CA PRO A 103 8.13 -21.88 -11.41
C PRO A 103 7.25 -23.03 -10.97
N VAL A 104 6.08 -23.17 -11.60
CA VAL A 104 5.35 -24.45 -11.61
C VAL A 104 6.38 -25.53 -11.88
N VAL A 105 6.55 -26.45 -10.93
CA VAL A 105 7.39 -27.63 -11.09
C VAL A 105 6.64 -28.56 -12.05
N GLU A 106 6.76 -28.28 -13.34
CA GLU A 106 6.44 -29.21 -14.43
C GLU A 106 7.46 -30.35 -14.31
N GLY A 107 7.06 -31.47 -13.69
CA GLY A 107 7.86 -32.70 -13.68
C GLY A 107 8.17 -33.33 -12.32
N LEU A 108 7.21 -33.39 -11.40
CA LEU A 108 7.32 -34.36 -10.30
C LEU A 108 6.80 -35.73 -10.77
N PRO A 109 7.64 -36.78 -10.90
CA PRO A 109 7.14 -38.12 -11.18
C PRO A 109 6.35 -38.62 -9.96
N LEU A 110 5.06 -38.95 -10.17
CA LEU A 110 4.24 -39.54 -9.13
C LEU A 110 4.82 -40.91 -8.75
N PRO A 111 5.05 -41.20 -7.45
CA PRO A 111 5.54 -42.49 -7.01
C PRO A 111 4.47 -43.57 -7.18
N GLY A 112 4.79 -44.55 -8.03
CA GLY A 112 4.44 -45.96 -7.86
C GLY A 112 2.97 -46.33 -7.75
N ARG A 113 2.35 -46.69 -8.88
CA ARG A 113 1.33 -47.75 -8.89
C ARG A 113 1.98 -49.04 -9.36
N GLY A 114 2.38 -49.86 -8.39
CA GLY A 114 2.85 -51.21 -8.62
C GLY A 114 1.73 -52.14 -9.11
N GLY A 115 2.01 -52.84 -10.20
CA GLY A 115 1.79 -54.28 -10.38
C GLY A 115 0.40 -54.90 -10.23
N ALA A 116 -0.19 -55.29 -11.36
CA ALA A 116 -0.88 -56.57 -11.61
C ALA A 116 -1.16 -56.61 -13.13
N GLY A 117 -0.62 -57.49 -13.97
CA GLY A 117 -0.26 -58.88 -13.79
C GLY A 117 -1.17 -59.73 -14.67
N ARG A 118 -0.82 -59.95 -15.96
CA ARG A 118 -0.98 -61.25 -16.64
C ARG A 118 -0.37 -61.28 -18.04
N ARG A 119 0.64 -62.15 -18.15
CA ARG A 119 1.09 -62.93 -19.31
C ARG A 119 -0.09 -63.54 -20.09
N LEU A 120 -0.01 -63.63 -21.42
CA LEU A 120 -0.39 -64.75 -22.34
C LEU A 120 -0.08 -64.25 -23.77
N ASP A 121 1.09 -64.54 -24.35
CA ASP A 121 1.40 -65.63 -25.28
C ASP A 121 0.88 -65.45 -26.72
N GLY A 122 1.84 -65.48 -27.67
CA GLY A 122 1.77 -66.24 -28.92
C GLY A 122 0.97 -65.69 -30.11
N GLY A 123 1.65 -65.48 -31.24
CA GLY A 123 1.06 -65.29 -32.56
C GLY A 123 1.95 -64.54 -33.52
#